data_AF-A0A6J1W1E4-F1
#
_entry.id   AF-A0A6J1W1E4-F1
#
_cell.length_a   1.000
_cell.length_b   1.000
_cell.length_c   1.000
_cell.angle_alpha   90.00
_cell.angle_beta   90.00
_cell.angle_gamma   90.00
#
_symmetry.space_group_name_H-M   'P 1'
#
loop_
_entity.id
_entity.type
_entity.pdbx_description
1 polymer ?
#
loop_
_entity_poly.entity_id
_entity_poly.type
_entity_poly.pdbx_seq_one_letter_code
_entity_poly.pdbx_strand_id
1 'polypeptide(L)'
;MAGFVQYYYWNDDRIRGDAELQAWISEIFKEAFQSREASGAPSTLATAEELTKFLTMVIFTCSAQHAAVNSGQFDFGAWMPNMPPTMRRPPPTTKGTASLEDILKIIPQVNITCIALSSLWLLSKEAGDQVSGGETQPRRRKDWELT
;
A
#
# COMPACT_ATOMS: atom_id res chain seq x y z
N MET A 1 14.71 9.73 8.19
CA MET A 1 13.60 9.81 9.16
C MET A 1 14.09 10.16 10.57
N ALA A 2 15.02 9.39 11.16
CA ALA A 2 15.49 9.62 12.53
C ALA A 2 15.97 11.06 12.80
N GLY A 3 16.78 11.67 11.92
CA GLY A 3 17.23 13.05 12.08
C GLY A 3 16.10 14.10 12.05
N PHE A 4 15.02 13.84 11.30
CA PHE A 4 13.83 14.71 11.30
C PHE A 4 13.10 14.61 12.64
N VAL A 5 12.87 13.39 13.13
CA VAL A 5 12.20 13.16 14.43
C VAL A 5 13.02 13.79 15.55
N GLN A 6 14.32 13.54 15.61
CA GLN A 6 15.20 14.10 16.66
C GLN A 6 15.26 15.63 16.65
N TYR A 7 15.12 16.27 15.48
CA TYR A 7 15.12 17.73 15.36
C TYR A 7 13.89 18.36 16.05
N TYR A 8 12.71 17.76 15.89
CA TYR A 8 11.46 18.27 16.48
C TYR A 8 11.16 17.69 17.87
N TYR A 9 11.59 16.46 18.13
CA TYR A 9 11.42 15.72 19.38
C TYR A 9 12.79 15.30 19.91
N TRP A 10 13.47 16.22 20.59
CA TRP A 10 14.82 15.97 21.14
C TRP A 10 14.81 15.12 22.43
N ASN A 11 13.63 14.80 22.97
CA ASN A 11 13.45 13.83 24.05
C ASN A 11 12.05 13.18 23.96
N ASP A 12 11.89 12.07 24.65
CA ASP A 12 10.65 11.27 24.64
C ASP A 12 9.47 11.97 25.33
N ASP A 13 9.71 12.86 26.30
CA ASP A 13 8.63 13.57 27.01
C ASP A 13 7.86 14.49 26.07
N ARG A 14 8.53 15.03 25.03
CA ARG A 14 7.87 15.80 23.98
C ARG A 14 6.90 14.96 23.16
N ILE A 15 7.18 13.68 22.96
CA ILE A 15 6.30 12.75 22.23
C ILE A 15 5.11 12.37 23.10
N ARG A 16 5.36 12.05 24.38
CA ARG A 16 4.29 11.75 25.36
C ARG A 16 3.36 12.94 25.59
N GLY A 17 3.92 14.14 25.60
CA GLY A 17 3.20 15.39 25.81
C GLY A 17 2.52 15.97 24.58
N ASP A 18 2.72 15.39 23.40
CA ASP A 18 2.10 15.85 22.15
C ASP A 18 0.71 15.24 21.97
N ALA A 19 -0.30 15.98 22.42
CA ALA A 19 -1.69 15.55 22.38
C ALA A 19 -2.20 15.29 20.95
N GLU A 20 -1.72 16.04 19.95
CA GLU A 20 -2.13 15.88 18.56
C GLU A 20 -1.54 14.59 17.99
N LEU A 21 -0.26 14.32 18.25
CA LEU A 21 0.39 13.07 17.85
C LEU A 21 -0.29 11.86 18.48
N GLN A 22 -0.59 11.89 19.79
CA GLN A 22 -1.26 10.77 20.45
C GLN A 22 -2.69 10.56 19.93
N ALA A 23 -3.42 11.64 19.65
CA ALA A 23 -4.74 11.56 19.06
C ALA A 23 -4.69 10.93 17.66
N TRP A 24 -3.71 11.32 16.84
CA TRP A 24 -3.53 10.76 15.49
C TRP A 24 -3.23 9.25 15.50
N ILE A 25 -2.32 8.80 16.37
CA ILE A 25 -1.99 7.37 16.50
C ILE A 25 -3.19 6.59 17.02
N SER A 26 -3.91 7.13 18.01
CA SER A 26 -5.12 6.53 18.57
C SER A 26 -6.24 6.42 17.52
N GLU A 27 -6.42 7.45 16.69
CA GLU A 27 -7.39 7.41 15.58
C GLU A 27 -7.04 6.33 14.57
N ILE A 28 -5.78 6.21 14.16
CA ILE A 28 -5.34 5.14 13.26
C ILE A 28 -5.63 3.76 13.87
N PHE A 29 -5.29 3.57 15.14
CA PHE A 29 -5.55 2.30 15.83
C PHE A 29 -7.04 1.98 15.90
N LYS A 30 -7.87 2.97 16.22
CA LYS A 30 -9.32 2.82 16.34
C LYS A 30 -9.99 2.58 14.99
N GLU A 31 -9.69 3.39 13.99
CA GLU A 31 -10.41 3.38 12.72
C GLU A 31 -9.80 2.40 11.71
N ALA A 32 -8.47 2.37 11.56
CA ALA A 32 -7.82 1.48 10.61
C ALA A 32 -7.65 0.06 11.17
N PHE A 33 -7.34 -0.06 12.45
CA PHE A 33 -7.11 -1.37 13.11
C PHE A 33 -8.30 -1.84 13.97
N GLN A 34 -9.42 -1.11 13.98
CA GLN A 34 -10.65 -1.48 14.68
C GLN A 34 -10.44 -1.74 16.19
N SER A 35 -9.52 -1.01 16.81
CA SER A 35 -9.10 -1.21 18.20
C SER A 35 -8.65 -2.65 18.51
N ARG A 36 -8.14 -3.38 17.51
CA ARG A 36 -7.73 -4.78 17.67
C ARG A 36 -6.29 -4.85 18.16
N GLU A 37 -6.09 -5.06 19.45
CA GLU A 37 -4.75 -5.26 20.06
C GLU A 37 -3.93 -6.36 19.37
N ALA A 38 -4.58 -7.44 18.92
CA ALA A 38 -3.93 -8.53 18.19
C ALA A 38 -3.39 -8.13 16.79
N SER A 39 -3.63 -6.89 16.33
CA SER A 39 -2.98 -6.36 15.12
C SER A 39 -1.51 -6.00 15.36
N GLY A 40 -1.09 -5.76 16.62
CA GLY A 40 0.23 -5.27 16.95
C GLY A 40 0.47 -3.81 16.56
N ALA A 41 -0.54 -3.09 16.07
CA ALA A 41 -0.45 -1.67 15.80
C ALA A 41 -0.45 -0.87 17.12
N PRO A 42 0.38 0.18 17.24
CA PRO A 42 0.41 0.99 18.45
C PRO A 42 -0.85 1.84 18.57
N SER A 43 -1.42 1.90 19.77
CA SER A 43 -2.48 2.87 20.13
C SER A 43 -1.93 4.18 20.67
N THR A 44 -0.67 4.20 21.10
CA THR A 44 0.11 5.36 21.54
C THR A 44 1.58 5.19 21.17
N LEU A 45 2.34 6.28 21.18
CA LEU A 45 3.81 6.25 21.02
C LEU A 45 4.46 6.98 22.18
N ALA A 46 5.53 6.42 22.74
CA ALA A 46 6.21 6.97 23.90
C ALA A 46 7.65 7.39 23.63
N THR A 47 8.25 6.95 22.52
CA THR A 47 9.67 7.20 22.23
C THR A 47 9.95 7.70 20.82
N ALA A 48 11.07 8.39 20.65
CA ALA A 48 11.52 8.86 19.33
C ALA A 48 11.82 7.71 18.37
N GLU A 49 12.23 6.55 18.90
CA GLU A 49 12.44 5.34 18.12
C GLU A 49 11.11 4.79 17.57
N GLU A 50 10.09 4.67 18.42
CA GLU A 50 8.75 4.22 18.02
C GLU A 50 8.15 5.14 16.95
N LEU A 51 8.23 6.47 17.15
CA LEU A 51 7.76 7.45 16.17
C LEU A 51 8.53 7.36 14.86
N THR A 52 9.86 7.21 14.92
CA THR A 52 10.68 7.05 13.72
C THR A 52 10.29 5.80 12.96
N LYS A 53 10.10 4.68 13.65
CA LYS A 53 9.68 3.40 13.05
C LYS A 53 8.30 3.53 12.41
N PHE A 54 7.35 4.15 13.11
CA PHE A 54 5.98 4.33 12.61
C PHE A 54 5.95 5.19 11.35
N LEU A 55 6.59 6.37 11.38
CA LEU A 55 6.63 7.27 10.22
C LEU A 55 7.37 6.64 9.03
N THR A 56 8.43 5.88 9.30
CA THR A 56 9.14 5.12 8.25
C THR A 56 8.22 4.09 7.62
N MET A 57 7.44 3.35 8.42
CA MET A 57 6.46 2.38 7.91
C MET A 57 5.41 3.06 7.03
N VAL A 58 4.82 4.18 7.47
CA VAL A 58 3.81 4.91 6.69
C VAL A 58 4.38 5.39 5.36
N ILE A 59 5.51 6.10 5.38
CA ILE A 59 6.13 6.65 4.17
C ILE A 59 6.54 5.53 3.21
N PHE A 60 7.17 4.47 3.72
CA PHE A 60 7.57 3.33 2.90
C PHE A 60 6.37 2.64 2.26
N THR A 61 5.29 2.44 3.02
CA THR A 61 4.06 1.78 2.54
C THR A 61 3.41 2.59 1.42
N CYS A 62 3.31 3.92 1.59
CA CYS A 62 2.70 4.81 0.61
C CYS A 62 3.57 5.05 -0.64
N SER A 63 4.86 4.71 -0.61
CA SER A 63 5.79 4.96 -1.72
C SER A 63 6.37 3.67 -2.27
N ALA A 64 7.52 3.24 -1.74
CA ALA A 64 8.28 2.11 -2.24
C ALA A 64 7.47 0.81 -2.28
N GLN A 65 6.68 0.51 -1.24
CA GLN A 65 5.85 -0.69 -1.23
C GLN A 65 4.75 -0.62 -2.30
N HIS A 66 4.04 0.51 -2.38
CA HIS A 66 3.01 0.72 -3.41
C HIS A 66 3.57 0.54 -4.81
N ALA A 67 4.69 1.21 -5.13
CA ALA A 67 5.36 1.08 -6.42
C ALA A 67 5.79 -0.36 -6.71
N ALA A 68 6.37 -1.06 -5.73
CA ALA A 68 6.84 -2.43 -5.89
C ALA A 68 5.72 -3.42 -6.25
N VAL A 69 4.52 -3.26 -5.68
CA VAL A 69 3.38 -4.16 -5.96
C VAL A 69 2.49 -3.70 -7.11
N ASN A 70 2.58 -2.42 -7.51
CA ASN A 70 1.67 -1.82 -8.49
C ASN A 70 2.29 -1.71 -9.90
N SER A 71 3.52 -1.20 -9.99
CA SER A 71 4.11 -0.79 -11.27
C SER A 71 4.37 -1.96 -12.22
N GLY A 72 4.60 -3.16 -11.67
CA GLY A 72 4.82 -4.39 -12.46
C GLY A 72 3.55 -5.18 -12.82
N GLN A 73 2.36 -4.77 -12.37
CA GLN A 73 1.17 -5.61 -12.55
C GLN A 73 0.88 -5.91 -14.03
N PHE A 74 0.99 -4.92 -14.92
CA PHE A 74 0.81 -5.14 -16.36
C PHE A 74 1.93 -5.99 -16.97
N ASP A 75 3.19 -5.78 -16.57
CA ASP A 75 4.33 -6.50 -17.13
C ASP A 75 4.23 -8.02 -16.89
N PHE A 76 3.77 -8.43 -15.70
CA PHE A 76 3.55 -9.84 -15.38
C PHE A 76 2.17 -10.36 -15.78
N GLY A 77 1.15 -9.50 -15.71
CA GLY A 77 -0.25 -9.88 -15.93
C GLY A 77 -0.75 -9.76 -17.37
N ALA A 78 0.01 -9.10 -18.25
CA ALA A 78 -0.35 -8.95 -19.67
C ALA A 78 -0.47 -10.31 -20.38
N TRP A 79 0.35 -11.28 -19.95
CA TRP A 79 0.22 -12.67 -20.36
C TRP A 79 -0.73 -13.41 -19.40
N MET A 80 -2.02 -13.45 -19.73
CA MET A 80 -3.07 -14.00 -18.86
C MET A 80 -2.76 -15.40 -18.27
N PRO A 81 -2.18 -16.38 -19.00
CA PRO A 81 -1.84 -17.67 -18.41
C PRO A 81 -0.85 -17.60 -17.23
N ASN A 82 -0.03 -16.54 -17.13
CA ASN A 82 0.86 -16.30 -15.99
C ASN A 82 0.11 -15.78 -14.75
N MET A 83 -0.99 -15.05 -14.94
CA MET A 83 -1.79 -14.47 -13.85
C MET A 83 -3.29 -14.48 -14.19
N PRO A 84 -3.92 -15.67 -14.22
CA PRO A 84 -5.34 -15.76 -14.56
C PRO A 84 -6.20 -15.13 -13.45
N PRO A 85 -7.04 -14.12 -13.74
CA PRO A 85 -7.88 -13.48 -12.73
C PRO A 85 -8.95 -14.42 -12.13
N THR A 86 -9.33 -15.48 -12.84
CA THR A 86 -10.33 -16.46 -12.41
C THR A 86 -10.04 -17.86 -12.98
N MET A 87 -10.68 -18.87 -12.42
CA MET A 87 -10.68 -20.25 -12.94
C MET A 87 -12.13 -20.72 -13.07
N ARG A 88 -12.51 -21.30 -14.22
CA ARG A 88 -13.88 -21.70 -14.53
C ARG A 88 -14.24 -23.13 -14.10
N ARG A 89 -13.26 -23.88 -13.60
CA ARG A 89 -13.40 -25.29 -13.21
C ARG A 89 -12.59 -25.55 -11.93
N PRO A 90 -12.96 -26.58 -11.16
CA PRO A 90 -12.21 -26.97 -9.98
C PRO A 90 -10.79 -27.46 -10.35
N PRO A 91 -9.85 -27.44 -9.38
CA PRO A 91 -8.54 -28.06 -9.56
C PRO A 91 -8.67 -29.55 -9.93
N PRO A 92 -7.81 -30.08 -10.82
CA PRO A 92 -7.82 -31.50 -11.16
C PRO A 92 -7.47 -32.35 -9.93
N THR A 93 -8.17 -33.47 -9.74
CA THR A 93 -8.00 -34.36 -8.59
C THR A 93 -7.14 -35.59 -8.89
N THR A 94 -6.79 -35.82 -10.15
CA THR A 94 -5.99 -36.97 -10.59
C THR A 94 -4.84 -36.49 -11.47
N LYS A 95 -3.65 -37.07 -11.28
CA LYS A 95 -2.46 -36.75 -12.08
C LYS A 95 -2.53 -37.38 -13.47
N GLY A 96 -1.89 -36.74 -14.45
CA GLY A 96 -1.76 -37.28 -15.81
C GLY A 96 -3.01 -37.20 -16.68
N THR A 97 -4.08 -36.55 -16.21
CA THR A 97 -5.36 -36.42 -16.94
C THR A 97 -5.57 -35.06 -17.60
N ALA A 98 -4.73 -34.07 -17.30
CA ALA A 98 -4.88 -32.72 -17.85
C ALA A 98 -4.42 -32.67 -19.32
N SER A 99 -5.31 -32.21 -20.19
CA SER A 99 -5.04 -31.90 -21.59
C SER A 99 -4.98 -30.38 -21.84
N LEU A 100 -4.48 -29.96 -23.01
CA LEU A 100 -4.53 -28.55 -23.42
C LEU A 100 -5.99 -28.07 -23.51
N GLU A 101 -6.88 -28.90 -24.03
CA GLU A 101 -8.31 -28.60 -24.14
C GLU A 101 -8.94 -28.38 -22.76
N ASP A 102 -8.50 -29.12 -21.74
CA ASP A 102 -8.96 -28.90 -20.37
C ASP A 102 -8.44 -27.58 -19.80
N ILE A 103 -7.17 -27.24 -20.05
CA ILE A 103 -6.60 -25.95 -19.64
C ILE A 103 -7.39 -24.80 -20.28
N LEU A 104 -7.68 -24.87 -21.58
CA LEU A 104 -8.48 -23.86 -22.29
C LEU A 104 -9.92 -23.74 -21.75
N LYS A 105 -10.46 -24.80 -21.16
CA LYS A 105 -11.77 -24.78 -20.49
C LYS A 105 -11.70 -24.25 -19.05
N ILE A 106 -10.51 -24.27 -18.43
CA ILE A 106 -10.26 -23.80 -17.06
C ILE A 106 -9.97 -22.29 -17.05
N ILE A 107 -9.12 -21.79 -17.95
CA ILE A 107 -8.70 -20.37 -17.98
C ILE A 107 -9.89 -19.41 -18.24
N PRO A 108 -9.79 -18.12 -17.87
CA PRO A 108 -10.84 -17.13 -18.06
C PRO A 108 -11.34 -17.01 -19.51
N GLN A 109 -12.60 -16.58 -19.65
CA GLN A 109 -13.15 -16.15 -20.94
C GLN A 109 -12.50 -14.85 -21.42
N VAL A 110 -12.55 -14.61 -22.73
CA VAL A 110 -11.94 -13.44 -23.38
C VAL A 110 -12.39 -12.12 -22.76
N ASN A 111 -13.68 -11.95 -22.50
CA ASN A 111 -14.21 -10.72 -21.88
C ASN A 111 -13.62 -10.46 -20.48
N ILE A 112 -13.49 -11.50 -19.64
CA ILE A 112 -12.88 -11.39 -18.31
C ILE A 112 -11.40 -11.07 -18.41
N THR A 113 -10.70 -11.71 -19.35
CA THR A 113 -9.30 -11.38 -19.66
C THR A 113 -9.15 -9.92 -20.08
N CYS A 114 -9.99 -9.41 -20.98
CA CYS A 114 -9.94 -8.02 -21.43
C CYS A 114 -10.19 -7.03 -20.29
N ILE A 115 -11.14 -7.30 -19.39
CA ILE A 115 -11.40 -6.46 -18.22
C ILE A 115 -10.15 -6.44 -17.32
N ALA A 116 -9.58 -7.60 -17.01
CA ALA A 116 -8.38 -7.69 -16.19
C ALA A 116 -7.21 -6.94 -16.83
N LEU A 117 -6.92 -7.16 -18.11
CA LEU A 117 -5.83 -6.47 -18.82
C LEU A 117 -5.99 -4.95 -18.81
N SER A 118 -7.23 -4.47 -19.01
CA SER A 118 -7.53 -3.04 -18.98
C SER A 118 -7.29 -2.45 -17.59
N SER A 119 -7.73 -3.15 -16.54
CA SER A 119 -7.49 -2.75 -15.15
C SER A 119 -6.00 -2.75 -14.81
N LEU A 120 -5.26 -3.79 -15.16
CA LEU A 120 -3.82 -3.87 -14.87
C LEU A 120 -3.04 -2.77 -15.60
N TRP A 121 -3.38 -2.50 -16.86
CA TRP A 121 -2.75 -1.43 -17.62
C TRP A 121 -3.00 -0.07 -16.99
N LEU A 122 -4.26 0.20 -16.60
CA LEU A 122 -4.64 1.46 -15.97
C LEU A 122 -3.96 1.65 -14.59
N LEU A 123 -3.89 0.59 -13.78
CA LEU A 123 -3.31 0.66 -12.44
C LEU A 123 -1.79 0.75 -12.47
N SER A 124 -1.11 0.09 -13.41
CA SER A 124 0.35 0.13 -13.51
C SER A 124 0.93 1.43 -14.04
N LYS A 125 0.11 2.30 -14.64
CA LYS A 125 0.55 3.61 -15.12
C LYS A 125 0.21 4.69 -14.10
N GLU A 126 1.24 5.35 -13.61
CA GLU A 126 1.10 6.58 -12.87
C GLU A 126 0.58 7.70 -13.81
N ALA A 127 -0.53 8.34 -13.43
CA ALA A 127 -1.21 9.33 -14.27
C ALA A 127 -0.71 10.75 -14.00
N GLY A 128 -0.44 11.52 -15.05
CA GLY A 128 -0.05 12.93 -14.94
C GLY A 128 1.39 13.17 -14.46
N ASP A 129 1.66 14.38 -13.99
CA ASP A 129 2.99 14.77 -13.49
C ASP A 129 3.33 14.03 -12.19
N GLN A 130 4.46 13.32 -12.22
CA GLN A 130 4.94 12.54 -11.07
C GLN A 130 5.90 13.34 -10.19
N VAL A 131 5.84 13.05 -8.90
CA VAL A 131 6.78 13.57 -7.90
C VAL A 131 7.51 12.37 -7.32
N SER A 132 8.81 12.27 -7.59
CA SER A 132 9.60 11.11 -7.20
C SER A 132 9.84 11.06 -5.69
N GLY A 133 10.14 9.88 -5.16
CA GLY A 133 10.49 9.71 -3.75
C GLY A 133 11.68 10.60 -3.35
N GLY A 134 11.44 11.59 -2.48
CA GLY A 134 12.43 12.57 -2.03
C GLY A 134 12.24 13.97 -2.63
N GLU A 135 11.42 14.12 -3.65
CA GLU A 135 10.99 15.42 -4.19
C GLU A 135 9.77 15.92 -3.40
N THR A 136 9.73 17.22 -3.14
CA THR A 136 8.55 17.87 -2.52
C THR A 136 7.98 18.85 -3.52
N GLN A 137 6.66 18.89 -3.67
CA GLN A 137 6.01 19.94 -4.46
C GLN A 137 6.41 21.33 -3.92
N PRO A 138 6.45 22.37 -4.77
CA PRO A 138 6.70 23.74 -4.32
C PRO A 138 5.76 24.11 -3.16
N ARG A 139 6.32 24.68 -2.09
CA ARG A 139 5.60 25.00 -0.84
C ARG A 139 4.26 25.69 -1.13
N ARG A 140 3.13 25.05 -0.78
CA ARG A 140 1.91 25.76 -0.38
C ARG A 140 2.14 26.36 1.02
N ARG A 141 2.77 27.53 1.09
CA ARG A 141 3.02 28.23 2.35
C ARG A 141 1.76 29.04 2.72
N LYS A 142 0.95 28.49 3.65
CA LYS A 142 -0.10 29.09 4.50
C LYS A 142 -0.95 30.25 3.91
N ASP A 143 -2.17 29.92 3.47
CA ASP A 143 -3.27 30.89 3.24
C ASP A 143 -4.32 30.89 4.39
N TRP A 144 -3.95 30.49 5.61
CA TRP A 144 -4.92 30.38 6.72
C TRP A 144 -4.94 31.56 7.70
N GLU A 145 -4.24 32.67 7.44
CA GLU A 145 -4.30 33.88 8.27
C GLU A 145 -5.16 35.02 7.68
N LEU A 146 -6.26 34.70 6.98
CA LEU A 146 -7.27 35.70 6.60
C LEU A 146 -8.70 35.13 6.66
N THR A 147 -9.21 34.93 7.88
CA THR A 147 -10.62 35.16 8.29
C THR A 147 -10.70 35.16 9.80
#